data_AF-A0AAW0S5A1-F1
#
_entry.id   AF-A0AAW0S5A1-F1
#
_cell.length_a   1.000
_cell.length_b   1.000
_cell.length_c   1.000
_cell.angle_alpha   90.00
_cell.angle_beta   90.00
_cell.angle_gamma   90.00
#
_symmetry.space_group_name_H-M   'P 1'
#
loop_
_entity.id
_entity.type
_entity.pdbx_description
1 polymer ?
#
loop_
_entity_poly.entity_id
_entity_poly.type
_entity_poly.pdbx_seq_one_letter_code
_entity_poly.pdbx_strand_id
1 'polypeptide(L)'
;MASLLAFALYGLAALPSVSADAITPYCSVLESTRSTLECRPLPNDFLQVRGASTFASASASASASASASASSHSTPDVAILQDTFKALADLQNDYFKQAHKTWPDAIDWTAAVIQTIVSSTMSTLTQSLDAAVQGQNWKQKENLLSFLHEQIVSSFFGQRANEILTQAYDDVLWVVLGWIEAIKFRRLHEDLHYPEGGFSDKSIPEDITQAVKTMTWHGQFWVDSFAHRANDFWAYSTTGWDTKFCQGGMNWNPRLEMYKNAITNELYIAGSIAMYQHFPGDRLNGTGSRDPRHLQAAKDGYQWLMNVNMTNSQGLFVDGFHINRNIPGNTKCDERDEMVYTYNQGVILTGNRGLFSVTGDPSYVEDGHRLVRSVIAATGWDLQSGKPVDGLRVGQLPPWHGLGRYGYLEDQCDASATCSQDSQTFKGIYFHHLTAFCRPLELTHGNTEVNEQAFVQVRQAHAASCRRYINWIKHNADAALKTRDSNGHFGMWWGANVFNVNAARSADGIDHFAANKTDYRNEGTPRNQLWGVHDVFVPGGGNATTNVGTQFSAGSGDPNSRGRGRTVETQAGGLALLRAYWEISQSS
;
A
#
# COMPACT_ATOMS: atom_id res chain seq x y z
N MET A 1 -4.04 -65.57 -7.84
CA MET A 1 -3.42 -65.83 -6.53
C MET A 1 -1.97 -65.38 -6.59
N ALA A 2 -1.57 -64.52 -5.63
CA ALA A 2 -0.21 -64.23 -5.11
C ALA A 2 0.96 -64.08 -6.12
N SER A 3 1.47 -62.87 -6.35
CA SER A 3 2.52 -62.18 -5.56
C SER A 3 3.93 -62.74 -5.76
N LEU A 4 4.83 -61.91 -6.30
CA LEU A 4 6.20 -61.77 -5.79
C LEU A 4 6.78 -60.40 -6.20
N LEU A 5 7.43 -59.79 -5.21
CA LEU A 5 7.80 -58.38 -5.12
C LEU A 5 8.92 -57.97 -6.07
N ALA A 6 8.81 -56.75 -6.61
CA ALA A 6 9.96 -55.97 -7.05
C ALA A 6 10.15 -54.79 -6.07
N PHE A 7 11.20 -54.87 -5.24
CA PHE A 7 11.66 -53.74 -4.44
C PHE A 7 12.36 -52.73 -5.36
N ALA A 8 11.74 -51.58 -5.57
CA ALA A 8 12.41 -50.39 -6.12
C ALA A 8 12.77 -49.46 -4.94
N LEU A 9 14.06 -49.42 -4.59
CA LEU A 9 14.64 -48.40 -3.72
C LEU A 9 14.55 -47.05 -4.43
N TYR A 10 13.54 -46.25 -4.12
CA TYR A 10 13.58 -44.82 -4.40
C TYR A 10 14.41 -44.13 -3.31
N GLY A 11 15.63 -43.75 -3.67
CA GLY A 11 16.46 -42.88 -2.86
C GLY A 11 15.75 -41.55 -2.63
N LEU A 12 15.49 -41.23 -1.37
CA LEU A 12 15.18 -39.88 -0.92
C LEU A 12 16.40 -39.01 -1.21
N ALA A 13 16.38 -38.32 -2.35
CA ALA A 13 17.21 -37.14 -2.53
C ALA A 13 16.68 -36.08 -1.57
N ALA A 14 17.32 -35.97 -0.40
CA ALA A 14 17.16 -34.82 0.46
C ALA A 14 17.50 -33.58 -0.37
N LEU A 15 16.48 -32.76 -0.65
CA LEU A 15 16.70 -31.40 -1.12
C LEU A 15 17.62 -30.72 -0.10
N PRO A 16 18.65 -29.97 -0.53
CA PRO A 16 19.50 -29.28 0.39
C PRO A 16 18.61 -28.28 1.14
N SER A 17 18.40 -28.52 2.43
CA SER A 17 18.03 -27.48 3.36
C SER A 17 19.06 -26.38 3.17
N VAL A 18 18.66 -25.27 2.56
CA VAL A 18 19.46 -24.05 2.60
C VAL A 18 19.56 -23.72 4.08
N SER A 19 20.71 -24.07 4.67
CA SER A 19 21.13 -23.46 5.91
C SER A 19 21.12 -21.96 5.64
N ALA A 20 20.20 -21.25 6.29
CA ALA A 20 20.29 -19.81 6.39
C ALA A 20 21.61 -19.52 7.10
N ASP A 21 22.68 -19.30 6.34
CA ASP A 21 23.82 -18.55 6.85
C ASP A 21 23.22 -17.25 7.33
N ALA A 22 23.14 -17.09 8.66
CA ALA A 22 22.58 -15.92 9.28
C ALA A 22 23.42 -14.73 8.85
N ILE A 23 22.96 -14.02 7.82
CA ILE A 23 23.59 -12.78 7.37
C ILE A 23 23.51 -11.85 8.58
N THR A 24 24.68 -11.50 9.12
CA THR A 24 24.79 -10.56 10.22
C THR A 24 23.99 -9.29 9.89
N PRO A 25 23.05 -8.85 10.76
CA PRO A 25 22.20 -7.69 10.46
C PRO A 25 23.04 -6.42 10.33
N TYR A 26 22.53 -5.43 9.58
CA TYR A 26 23.15 -4.12 9.53
C TYR A 26 23.13 -3.47 10.91
N CYS A 27 24.15 -2.68 11.23
CA CYS A 27 24.09 -1.81 12.39
C CYS A 27 22.96 -0.79 12.21
N SER A 28 22.17 -0.59 13.28
CA SER A 28 21.18 0.48 13.30
C SER A 28 21.85 1.85 13.15
N VAL A 29 21.17 2.77 12.47
CA VAL A 29 21.59 4.18 12.41
C VAL A 29 21.29 4.94 13.71
N LEU A 30 20.55 4.31 14.64
CA LEU A 30 20.36 4.82 16.00
C LEU A 30 21.39 4.17 16.93
N GLU A 31 22.15 4.99 17.64
CA GLU A 31 23.17 4.51 18.55
C GLU A 31 22.52 4.01 19.85
N SER A 32 22.59 2.70 20.07
CA SER A 32 22.18 2.12 21.35
C SER A 32 23.34 2.16 22.33
N THR A 33 23.13 2.77 23.49
CA THR A 33 24.08 2.80 24.62
C THR A 33 24.43 1.40 25.18
N ARG A 34 23.81 0.32 24.66
CA ARG A 34 23.96 -1.06 25.18
C ARG A 34 23.97 -2.18 24.13
N SER A 35 24.25 -1.93 22.85
CA SER A 35 24.31 -3.05 21.88
C SER A 35 25.62 -3.83 21.99
N THR A 36 25.56 -5.03 22.57
CA THR A 36 26.62 -6.07 22.46
C THR A 36 26.41 -6.98 21.25
N LEU A 37 25.40 -6.72 20.41
CA LEU A 37 25.10 -7.53 19.23
C LEU A 37 26.09 -7.23 18.11
N GLU A 38 26.70 -8.30 17.58
CA GLU A 38 27.53 -8.25 16.39
C GLU A 38 26.67 -7.83 15.20
N CYS A 39 26.94 -6.64 14.65
CA CYS A 39 26.28 -6.09 13.48
C CYS A 39 27.32 -5.75 12.41
N ARG A 40 26.92 -5.78 11.14
CA ARG A 40 27.80 -5.38 10.03
C ARG A 40 27.60 -3.91 9.69
N PRO A 41 28.67 -3.18 9.33
CA PRO A 41 28.52 -1.81 8.83
C PRO A 41 27.74 -1.80 7.51
N LEU A 42 27.13 -0.66 7.20
CA LEU A 42 26.46 -0.43 5.92
C LEU A 42 27.48 -0.51 4.77
N PRO A 43 27.22 -1.32 3.73
CA PRO A 43 28.11 -1.41 2.59
C PRO A 43 28.02 -0.16 1.72
N ASN A 44 29.12 0.24 1.09
CA ASN A 44 29.17 1.42 0.21
C ASN A 44 28.18 1.33 -0.97
N ASP A 45 27.85 0.11 -1.41
CA ASP A 45 26.90 -0.19 -2.47
C ASP A 45 25.48 -0.52 -1.95
N PHE A 46 25.12 -0.07 -0.73
CA PHE A 46 23.77 -0.28 -0.17
C PHE A 46 22.67 0.16 -1.15
N LEU A 47 21.73 -0.76 -1.41
CA LEU A 47 20.67 -0.66 -2.43
C LEU A 47 21.12 -0.52 -3.89
N GLN A 48 22.41 -0.47 -4.20
CA GLN A 48 22.87 -0.47 -5.58
C GLN A 48 22.66 -1.86 -6.20
N VAL A 49 22.14 -1.90 -7.42
CA VAL A 49 21.96 -3.15 -8.16
C VAL A 49 23.28 -3.49 -8.84
N ARG A 50 23.98 -4.53 -8.39
CA ARG A 50 25.21 -5.03 -9.04
C ARG A 50 24.86 -5.51 -10.45
N GLY A 51 25.57 -4.94 -11.43
CA GLY A 51 25.24 -5.00 -12.87
C GLY A 51 25.66 -3.70 -13.59
N ALA A 52 25.86 -2.63 -12.83
CA ALA A 52 26.66 -1.49 -13.23
C ALA A 52 28.13 -1.73 -12.81
N SER A 53 29.07 -1.62 -13.75
CA SER A 53 30.54 -1.77 -13.60
C SER A 53 31.12 -3.20 -13.71
N THR A 54 31.22 -3.69 -14.94
CA THR A 54 32.51 -4.19 -15.43
C THR A 54 32.85 -3.40 -16.70
N PHE A 55 34.10 -2.97 -16.81
CA PHE A 55 34.66 -2.01 -17.80
C PHE A 55 34.50 -0.52 -17.49
N ALA A 56 35.07 -0.08 -16.36
CA ALA A 56 35.80 1.19 -16.30
C ALA A 56 36.73 1.21 -15.08
N SER A 57 37.77 0.38 -15.10
CA SER A 57 38.93 0.56 -14.22
C SER A 57 40.21 0.28 -14.99
N ALA A 58 40.65 1.27 -15.77
CA ALA A 58 42.06 1.46 -16.05
C ALA A 58 42.31 2.93 -16.45
N SER A 59 43.19 3.57 -15.69
CA SER A 59 43.88 4.84 -15.97
C SER A 59 43.04 6.10 -16.16
N ALA A 60 43.09 7.02 -15.19
CA ALA A 60 43.90 8.23 -15.33
C ALA A 60 43.72 9.13 -14.11
N SER A 61 44.80 9.26 -13.36
CA SER A 61 45.11 10.42 -12.55
C SER A 61 45.20 11.67 -13.44
N ALA A 62 44.26 12.60 -13.31
CA ALA A 62 44.44 13.99 -13.71
C ALA A 62 43.42 14.88 -12.99
N SER A 63 43.96 15.83 -12.24
CA SER A 63 43.27 16.99 -11.69
C SER A 63 42.45 17.71 -12.76
N ALA A 64 41.14 17.81 -12.57
CA ALA A 64 40.29 18.74 -13.30
C ALA A 64 39.19 19.26 -12.36
N SER A 65 39.30 20.53 -12.04
CA SER A 65 38.24 21.39 -11.52
C SER A 65 36.99 21.28 -12.40
N ALA A 66 35.99 20.54 -11.94
CA ALA A 66 34.64 20.57 -12.49
C ALA A 66 33.77 21.32 -11.50
N SER A 67 33.51 22.59 -11.82
CA SER A 67 32.42 23.38 -11.27
C SER A 67 31.15 22.53 -11.19
N ALA A 68 30.66 22.35 -9.96
CA ALA A 68 29.32 21.85 -9.71
C ALA A 68 28.32 22.79 -10.40
N SER A 69 27.88 22.42 -11.61
CA SER A 69 26.67 23.00 -12.16
C SER A 69 25.54 22.49 -11.28
N ALA A 70 25.03 23.38 -10.44
CA ALA A 70 23.78 23.21 -9.75
C ALA A 70 22.76 22.59 -10.72
N SER A 71 22.26 21.41 -10.35
CA SER A 71 21.08 20.82 -10.99
C SER A 71 20.02 21.91 -11.09
N SER A 72 19.69 22.30 -12.33
CA SER A 72 18.57 23.18 -12.61
C SER A 72 17.37 22.65 -11.85
N HIS A 73 16.84 23.43 -10.90
CA HIS A 73 15.53 23.14 -10.33
C HIS A 73 14.55 23.12 -11.50
N SER A 74 14.15 21.92 -11.93
CA SER A 74 13.04 21.78 -12.86
C SER A 74 11.85 22.42 -12.17
N THR A 75 11.26 23.43 -12.80
CA THR A 75 9.96 23.97 -12.37
C THR A 75 9.00 22.79 -12.13
N PRO A 76 8.32 22.73 -10.96
CA PRO A 76 7.39 21.64 -10.66
C PRO A 76 6.41 21.44 -11.82
N ASP A 77 6.18 20.20 -12.21
CA ASP A 77 5.19 19.88 -13.25
C ASP A 77 3.78 20.07 -12.68
N VAL A 78 3.30 21.32 -12.70
CA VAL A 78 1.97 21.66 -12.16
C VAL A 78 0.85 20.95 -12.94
N ALA A 79 1.10 20.43 -14.15
CA ALA A 79 0.09 19.71 -14.91
C ALA A 79 -0.33 18.41 -14.22
N ILE A 80 0.62 17.62 -13.69
CA ILE A 80 0.26 16.39 -12.97
C ILE A 80 -0.45 16.68 -11.65
N LEU A 81 -0.09 17.78 -10.96
CA LEU A 81 -0.79 18.20 -9.75
C LEU A 81 -2.23 18.65 -10.10
N GLN A 82 -2.43 19.31 -11.23
CA GLN A 82 -3.74 19.68 -11.72
C GLN A 82 -4.59 18.45 -12.09
N ASP A 83 -4.01 17.44 -12.74
CA ASP A 83 -4.69 16.16 -13.01
C ASP A 83 -5.03 15.42 -11.70
N THR A 84 -4.12 15.45 -10.72
CA THR A 84 -4.36 14.89 -9.37
C THR A 84 -5.55 15.58 -8.70
N PHE A 85 -5.59 16.92 -8.74
CA PHE A 85 -6.70 17.68 -8.18
C PHE A 85 -8.01 17.44 -8.94
N LYS A 86 -7.98 17.34 -10.28
CA LYS A 86 -9.15 16.97 -11.08
C LYS A 86 -9.69 15.59 -10.68
N ALA A 87 -8.81 14.60 -10.51
CA ALA A 87 -9.21 13.27 -10.07
C ALA A 87 -9.86 13.27 -8.67
N LEU A 88 -9.33 14.08 -7.74
CA LEU A 88 -9.95 14.31 -6.43
C LEU A 88 -11.31 15.01 -6.54
N ALA A 89 -11.42 16.03 -7.39
CA ALA A 89 -12.66 16.75 -7.60
C ALA A 89 -13.76 15.83 -8.15
N ASP A 90 -13.44 14.98 -9.13
CA ASP A 90 -14.37 14.00 -9.68
C ASP A 90 -14.79 12.97 -8.62
N LEU A 91 -13.83 12.51 -7.80
CA LEU A 91 -14.11 11.61 -6.67
C LEU A 91 -15.13 12.23 -5.69
N GLN A 92 -14.91 13.49 -5.30
CA GLN A 92 -15.78 14.16 -4.32
C GLN A 92 -17.10 14.67 -4.92
N ASN A 93 -17.13 15.08 -6.18
CA ASN A 93 -18.35 15.59 -6.81
C ASN A 93 -19.31 14.46 -7.20
N ASP A 94 -18.77 13.39 -7.79
CA ASP A 94 -19.61 12.39 -8.44
C ASP A 94 -19.92 11.22 -7.51
N TYR A 95 -18.99 10.86 -6.62
CA TYR A 95 -19.14 9.68 -5.76
C TYR A 95 -19.41 10.00 -4.28
N PHE A 96 -18.88 11.09 -3.72
CA PHE A 96 -19.20 11.46 -2.33
C PHE A 96 -20.60 12.07 -2.25
N LYS A 97 -21.45 11.59 -1.33
CA LYS A 97 -22.80 12.12 -1.13
C LYS A 97 -22.96 12.64 0.30
N GLN A 98 -23.05 13.96 0.43
CA GLN A 98 -23.18 14.62 1.74
C GLN A 98 -24.40 14.14 2.54
N ALA A 99 -25.52 13.82 1.89
CA ALA A 99 -26.71 13.27 2.56
C ALA A 99 -26.47 11.91 3.21
N HIS A 100 -25.57 11.10 2.63
CA HIS A 100 -25.15 9.80 3.16
C HIS A 100 -23.87 9.88 4.00
N LYS A 101 -23.20 11.03 3.97
CA LYS A 101 -21.93 11.29 4.67
C LYS A 101 -20.84 10.29 4.29
N THR A 102 -20.85 9.76 3.08
CA THR A 102 -19.88 8.75 2.61
C THR A 102 -19.91 8.69 1.08
N TRP A 103 -19.08 7.81 0.51
CA TRP A 103 -19.20 7.33 -0.87
C TRP A 103 -20.13 6.11 -0.88
N PRO A 104 -21.45 6.26 -1.14
CA PRO A 104 -22.42 5.21 -0.86
C PRO A 104 -22.32 3.99 -1.80
N ASP A 105 -21.66 4.14 -2.95
CA ASP A 105 -21.42 3.04 -3.88
C ASP A 105 -20.24 2.16 -3.43
N ALA A 106 -19.42 2.63 -2.48
CA ALA A 106 -18.32 1.87 -1.88
C ALA A 106 -18.85 0.90 -0.81
N ILE A 107 -18.15 -0.22 -0.62
CA ILE A 107 -18.32 -1.07 0.58
C ILE A 107 -17.47 -0.54 1.74
N ASP A 108 -17.75 -0.98 2.97
CA ASP A 108 -17.22 -0.35 4.19
C ASP A 108 -15.70 -0.16 4.20
N TRP A 109 -14.95 -1.23 3.94
CA TRP A 109 -13.49 -1.17 3.99
C TRP A 109 -12.92 -0.36 2.81
N THR A 110 -13.52 -0.44 1.62
CA THR A 110 -13.11 0.38 0.48
C THR A 110 -13.39 1.87 0.72
N ALA A 111 -14.48 2.22 1.42
CA ALA A 111 -14.75 3.60 1.84
C ALA A 111 -13.70 4.11 2.83
N ALA A 112 -13.19 3.27 3.73
CA ALA A 112 -12.07 3.60 4.61
C ALA A 112 -10.77 3.85 3.82
N VAL A 113 -10.49 3.04 2.80
CA VAL A 113 -9.35 3.25 1.90
C VAL A 113 -9.50 4.55 1.10
N ILE A 114 -10.69 4.84 0.57
CA ILE A 114 -10.96 6.09 -0.15
C ILE A 114 -10.74 7.29 0.78
N GLN A 115 -11.24 7.25 2.02
CA GLN A 115 -10.98 8.28 3.04
C GLN A 115 -9.48 8.48 3.30
N THR A 116 -8.72 7.38 3.36
CA THR A 116 -7.25 7.40 3.50
C THR A 116 -6.60 8.12 2.31
N ILE A 117 -7.01 7.79 1.08
CA ILE A 117 -6.48 8.41 -0.14
C ILE A 117 -6.82 9.90 -0.19
N VAL A 118 -8.05 10.31 0.16
CA VAL A 118 -8.41 11.74 0.21
C VAL A 118 -7.60 12.48 1.27
N SER A 119 -7.45 11.92 2.47
CA SER A 119 -6.68 12.53 3.56
C SER A 119 -5.20 12.72 3.18
N SER A 120 -4.60 11.69 2.57
CA SER A 120 -3.22 11.79 2.05
C SER A 120 -3.08 12.77 0.88
N THR A 121 -4.10 12.91 0.04
CA THR A 121 -4.13 13.92 -1.04
C THR A 121 -4.23 15.34 -0.47
N MET A 122 -4.96 15.52 0.64
CA MET A 122 -4.98 16.81 1.34
C MET A 122 -3.59 17.17 1.90
N SER A 123 -2.81 16.18 2.36
CA SER A 123 -1.39 16.40 2.73
C SER A 123 -0.56 16.89 1.54
N THR A 124 -0.77 16.30 0.36
CA THR A 124 -0.12 16.76 -0.88
C THR A 124 -0.51 18.22 -1.20
N LEU A 125 -1.80 18.55 -1.11
CA LEU A 125 -2.33 19.88 -1.43
C LEU A 125 -1.81 20.93 -0.45
N THR A 126 -1.85 20.69 0.86
CA THR A 126 -1.40 21.67 1.85
C THR A 126 0.10 22.01 1.73
N GLN A 127 0.91 21.10 1.18
CA GLN A 127 2.33 21.34 0.89
C GLN A 127 2.54 22.05 -0.46
N SER A 128 1.65 21.85 -1.43
CA SER A 128 1.89 22.23 -2.83
C SER A 128 1.13 23.47 -3.28
N LEU A 129 0.08 23.91 -2.57
CA LEU A 129 -0.82 24.99 -3.00
C LEU A 129 -0.12 26.34 -3.18
N ASP A 130 0.93 26.65 -2.42
CA ASP A 130 1.71 27.88 -2.62
C ASP A 130 2.47 27.90 -3.93
N ALA A 131 3.05 26.76 -4.31
CA ALA A 131 3.75 26.61 -5.57
C ALA A 131 2.79 26.55 -6.76
N ALA A 132 1.65 25.86 -6.58
CA ALA A 132 0.70 25.55 -7.66
C ALA A 132 -0.26 26.70 -7.99
N VAL A 133 -0.67 27.49 -6.99
CA VAL A 133 -1.68 28.55 -7.14
C VAL A 133 -1.10 29.87 -6.61
N GLN A 134 -0.16 30.43 -7.38
CA GLN A 134 0.51 31.68 -7.03
C GLN A 134 -0.46 32.87 -7.01
N GLY A 135 -0.22 33.82 -6.09
CA GLY A 135 -0.97 35.08 -6.02
C GLY A 135 -2.33 35.02 -5.33
N GLN A 136 -2.85 33.83 -4.98
CA GLN A 136 -4.06 33.71 -4.14
C GLN A 136 -3.71 33.81 -2.66
N ASN A 137 -4.56 34.49 -1.89
CA ASN A 137 -4.35 34.62 -0.46
C ASN A 137 -4.63 33.29 0.27
N TRP A 138 -4.08 33.16 1.47
CA TRP A 138 -4.19 31.92 2.22
C TRP A 138 -5.63 31.61 2.68
N LYS A 139 -6.51 32.61 2.80
CA LYS A 139 -7.93 32.39 3.12
C LYS A 139 -8.64 31.57 2.05
N GLN A 140 -8.32 31.77 0.77
CA GLN A 140 -8.94 31.00 -0.32
C GLN A 140 -8.42 29.57 -0.38
N LYS A 141 -7.12 29.37 -0.17
CA LYS A 141 -6.48 28.05 -0.08
C LYS A 141 -7.01 27.27 1.11
N GLU A 142 -7.14 27.95 2.25
CA GLU A 142 -7.72 27.42 3.47
C GLU A 142 -9.18 26.98 3.28
N ASN A 143 -9.99 27.79 2.59
CA ASN A 143 -11.38 27.43 2.31
C ASN A 143 -11.51 26.11 1.54
N LEU A 144 -10.61 25.84 0.58
CA LEU A 144 -10.59 24.57 -0.14
C LEU A 144 -10.24 23.39 0.77
N LEU A 145 -9.17 23.53 1.58
CA LEU A 145 -8.74 22.47 2.49
C LEU A 145 -9.78 22.22 3.59
N SER A 146 -10.38 23.27 4.14
CA SER A 146 -11.50 23.21 5.09
C SER A 146 -12.69 22.46 4.51
N PHE A 147 -13.09 22.77 3.26
CA PHE A 147 -14.19 22.09 2.58
C PHE A 147 -13.94 20.56 2.45
N LEU A 148 -12.74 20.17 2.03
CA LEU A 148 -12.36 18.75 1.95
C LEU A 148 -12.31 18.12 3.34
N HIS A 149 -11.79 18.83 4.34
CA HIS A 149 -11.73 18.36 5.72
C HIS A 149 -13.12 18.13 6.31
N GLU A 150 -14.10 18.99 6.02
CA GLU A 150 -15.50 18.81 6.42
C GLU A 150 -16.10 17.53 5.83
N GLN A 151 -15.74 17.16 4.59
CA GLN A 151 -16.16 15.89 3.99
C GLN A 151 -15.51 14.69 4.69
N ILE A 152 -14.23 14.78 5.10
CA ILE A 152 -13.57 13.75 5.92
C ILE A 152 -14.26 13.62 7.29
N VAL A 153 -14.55 14.73 7.96
CA VAL A 153 -15.28 14.72 9.24
C VAL A 153 -16.68 14.14 9.06
N SER A 154 -17.39 14.51 8.00
CA SER A 154 -18.69 13.93 7.64
C SER A 154 -18.57 12.40 7.50
N SER A 155 -17.53 11.91 6.80
CA SER A 155 -17.26 10.48 6.65
C SER A 155 -17.02 9.72 7.95
N PHE A 156 -16.47 10.37 8.98
CA PHE A 156 -16.35 9.77 10.32
C PHE A 156 -17.70 9.36 10.90
N PHE A 157 -18.73 10.17 10.67
CA PHE A 157 -20.09 9.91 11.14
C PHE A 157 -20.90 9.03 10.17
N GLY A 158 -20.52 8.98 8.89
CA GLY A 158 -21.11 8.06 7.91
C GLY A 158 -20.56 6.63 7.98
N GLN A 159 -19.34 6.45 8.51
CA GLN A 159 -18.72 5.14 8.65
C GLN A 159 -19.52 4.25 9.61
N ARG A 160 -19.90 3.05 9.14
CA ARG A 160 -20.66 2.05 9.91
C ARG A 160 -19.77 1.32 10.92
N ALA A 161 -19.17 2.06 11.84
CA ALA A 161 -18.09 1.59 12.71
C ALA A 161 -18.44 0.30 13.48
N ASN A 162 -19.64 0.22 14.05
CA ASN A 162 -20.09 -0.98 14.78
C ASN A 162 -20.25 -2.20 13.87
N GLU A 163 -20.67 -2.01 12.62
CA GLU A 163 -20.81 -3.10 11.65
C GLU A 163 -19.43 -3.58 11.19
N ILE A 164 -18.48 -2.67 10.95
CA ILE A 164 -17.11 -3.01 10.54
C ILE A 164 -16.42 -3.87 11.59
N LEU A 165 -16.62 -3.60 12.89
CA LEU A 165 -16.09 -4.43 13.98
C LEU A 165 -16.65 -5.86 14.00
N THR A 166 -17.63 -6.20 13.15
CA THR A 166 -18.12 -7.58 12.98
C THR A 166 -17.61 -8.25 11.69
N GLN A 167 -16.80 -7.53 10.91
CA GLN A 167 -16.26 -7.99 9.63
C GLN A 167 -14.91 -8.71 9.81
N ALA A 168 -14.15 -8.91 8.73
CA ALA A 168 -12.84 -9.55 8.82
C ALA A 168 -11.81 -8.58 9.44
N TYR A 169 -10.71 -9.12 9.98
CA TYR A 169 -9.73 -8.30 10.69
C TYR A 169 -8.99 -7.31 9.78
N ASP A 170 -8.81 -7.64 8.49
CA ASP A 170 -8.34 -6.68 7.49
C ASP A 170 -9.31 -5.50 7.31
N ASP A 171 -10.62 -5.77 7.24
CA ASP A 171 -11.65 -4.71 7.12
C ASP A 171 -11.56 -3.70 8.28
N VAL A 172 -11.32 -4.20 9.49
CA VAL A 172 -11.13 -3.37 10.69
C VAL A 172 -9.80 -2.58 10.63
N LEU A 173 -8.71 -3.21 10.19
CA LEU A 173 -7.39 -2.57 10.16
C LEU A 173 -7.28 -1.46 9.11
N TRP A 174 -8.05 -1.49 8.02
CA TRP A 174 -8.13 -0.36 7.08
C TRP A 174 -8.59 0.93 7.75
N VAL A 175 -9.50 0.83 8.72
CA VAL A 175 -9.99 1.98 9.49
C VAL A 175 -8.91 2.56 10.40
N VAL A 176 -8.04 1.72 10.97
CA VAL A 176 -6.89 2.18 11.78
C VAL A 176 -5.97 3.06 10.95
N LEU A 177 -5.57 2.58 9.76
CA LEU A 177 -4.71 3.35 8.86
C LEU A 177 -5.36 4.65 8.40
N GLY A 178 -6.66 4.63 8.06
CA GLY A 178 -7.37 5.81 7.57
C GLY A 178 -7.45 6.94 8.59
N TRP A 179 -7.75 6.64 9.85
CA TRP A 179 -7.80 7.68 10.89
C TRP A 179 -6.42 8.17 11.32
N ILE A 180 -5.40 7.31 11.28
CA ILE A 180 -4.01 7.76 11.47
C ILE A 180 -3.55 8.66 10.33
N GLU A 181 -3.92 8.38 9.07
CA GLU A 181 -3.63 9.26 7.93
C GLU A 181 -4.32 10.63 8.07
N ALA A 182 -5.56 10.67 8.53
CA ALA A 182 -6.26 11.92 8.81
C ALA A 182 -5.59 12.75 9.92
N ILE A 183 -5.09 12.08 10.98
CA ILE A 183 -4.30 12.73 12.03
C ILE A 183 -2.99 13.28 11.47
N LYS A 184 -2.30 12.54 10.60
CA LYS A 184 -1.07 13.00 9.93
C LYS A 184 -1.32 14.23 9.06
N PHE A 185 -2.38 14.24 8.25
CA PHE A 185 -2.77 15.42 7.48
C PHE A 185 -2.95 16.64 8.37
N ARG A 186 -3.72 16.50 9.45
CA ARG A 186 -4.00 17.62 10.34
C ARG A 186 -2.76 18.21 10.99
N ARG A 187 -1.87 17.36 11.52
CA ARG A 187 -0.59 17.82 12.10
C ARG A 187 0.24 18.56 11.09
N LEU A 188 0.40 17.99 9.89
CA LEU A 188 1.14 18.62 8.82
C LEU A 188 0.57 20.00 8.44
N HIS A 189 -0.76 20.10 8.34
CA HIS A 189 -1.41 21.36 7.99
C HIS A 189 -1.28 22.41 9.10
N GLU A 190 -1.40 22.00 10.37
CA GLU A 190 -1.14 22.84 11.54
C GLU A 190 0.32 23.32 11.58
N ASP A 191 1.29 22.42 11.43
CA ASP A 191 2.72 22.76 11.49
C ASP A 191 3.11 23.77 10.40
N LEU A 192 2.53 23.65 9.20
CA LEU A 192 2.84 24.55 8.09
C LEU A 192 2.14 25.92 8.21
N HIS A 193 0.90 25.96 8.68
CA HIS A 193 0.03 27.13 8.51
C HIS A 193 -0.51 27.73 9.82
N TYR A 194 -0.36 27.02 10.93
CA TYR A 194 -0.83 27.40 12.26
C TYR A 194 0.19 27.04 13.38
N PRO A 195 1.49 27.39 13.26
CA PRO A 195 2.53 26.93 14.20
C PRO A 195 2.38 27.46 15.64
N GLU A 196 1.65 28.57 15.82
CA GLU A 196 1.29 29.11 17.15
C GLU A 196 0.00 28.49 17.70
N GLY A 197 -0.74 27.76 16.86
CA GLY A 197 -2.10 27.26 17.09
C GLY A 197 -2.13 25.84 17.61
N GLY A 198 -1.34 25.51 18.64
CA GLY A 198 -1.37 24.18 19.23
C GLY A 198 -2.76 23.81 19.80
N PHE A 199 -3.09 22.51 19.84
CA PHE A 199 -4.35 22.01 20.40
C PHE A 199 -4.73 22.66 21.75
N SER A 200 -5.95 23.20 21.83
CA SER A 200 -6.46 23.88 23.02
C SER A 200 -7.77 23.28 23.48
N ASP A 201 -7.76 22.65 24.66
CA ASP A 201 -8.98 22.31 25.42
C ASP A 201 -9.62 23.55 26.07
N LYS A 202 -9.08 24.74 25.80
CA LYS A 202 -9.59 25.97 26.38
C LYS A 202 -10.96 26.27 25.81
N SER A 203 -11.85 26.73 26.68
CA SER A 203 -13.12 27.33 26.27
C SER A 203 -12.87 28.45 25.26
N ILE A 204 -13.77 28.58 24.29
CA ILE A 204 -13.77 29.72 23.36
C ILE A 204 -13.70 31.01 24.19
N PRO A 205 -12.76 31.94 23.89
CA PRO A 205 -12.68 33.19 24.62
C PRO A 205 -14.02 33.96 24.57
N GLU A 206 -14.46 34.50 25.70
CA GLU A 206 -15.72 35.25 25.78
C GLU A 206 -15.66 36.61 25.05
N ASP A 207 -14.44 37.12 24.76
CA ASP A 207 -14.21 38.31 23.95
C ASP A 207 -13.92 37.94 22.48
N ILE A 208 -14.65 38.56 21.55
CA ILE A 208 -14.53 38.28 20.12
C ILE A 208 -13.15 38.66 19.54
N THR A 209 -12.53 39.73 20.05
CA THR A 209 -11.21 40.15 19.58
C THR A 209 -10.15 39.14 19.98
N GLN A 210 -10.26 38.62 21.20
CA GLN A 210 -9.41 37.57 21.72
C GLN A 210 -9.66 36.25 20.97
N ALA A 211 -10.92 35.85 20.76
CA ALA A 211 -11.27 34.64 20.03
C ALA A 211 -10.68 34.64 18.61
N VAL A 212 -10.85 35.72 17.85
CA VAL A 212 -10.26 35.83 16.50
C VAL A 212 -8.73 35.72 16.50
N LYS A 213 -8.07 36.17 17.57
CA LYS A 213 -6.60 36.14 17.67
C LYS A 213 -6.04 34.81 18.14
N THR A 214 -6.75 34.07 18.98
CA THR A 214 -6.19 32.91 19.70
C THR A 214 -6.91 31.59 19.48
N MET A 215 -8.00 31.57 18.72
CA MET A 215 -8.63 30.32 18.33
C MET A 215 -7.67 29.52 17.43
N THR A 216 -7.56 28.24 17.72
CA THR A 216 -6.77 27.29 16.91
C THR A 216 -7.51 26.97 15.61
N TRP A 217 -6.79 26.37 14.67
CA TRP A 217 -7.43 25.84 13.46
C TRP A 217 -8.47 24.79 13.85
N HIS A 218 -9.71 24.98 13.38
CA HIS A 218 -10.88 24.19 13.76
C HIS A 218 -10.72 22.68 13.48
N GLY A 219 -9.82 22.29 12.56
CA GLY A 219 -9.51 20.88 12.31
C GLY A 219 -9.03 20.13 13.55
N GLN A 220 -8.38 20.82 14.50
CA GLN A 220 -7.87 20.24 15.75
C GLN A 220 -8.96 19.56 16.60
N PHE A 221 -10.21 20.03 16.52
CA PHE A 221 -11.31 19.54 17.35
C PHE A 221 -11.59 18.03 17.20
N TRP A 222 -11.24 17.45 16.06
CA TRP A 222 -11.57 16.06 15.74
C TRP A 222 -10.42 15.06 16.01
N VAL A 223 -9.30 15.51 16.56
CA VAL A 223 -8.12 14.66 16.83
C VAL A 223 -8.46 13.53 17.79
N ASP A 224 -9.13 13.84 18.89
CA ASP A 224 -9.46 12.84 19.89
C ASP A 224 -10.46 11.81 19.34
N SER A 225 -11.46 12.23 18.54
CA SER A 225 -12.40 11.29 17.92
C SER A 225 -11.72 10.33 16.93
N PHE A 226 -10.79 10.84 16.12
CA PHE A 226 -10.07 10.01 15.16
C PHE A 226 -9.10 9.07 15.86
N ALA A 227 -8.41 9.57 16.89
CA ALA A 227 -7.50 8.77 17.71
C ALA A 227 -8.25 7.66 18.44
N HIS A 228 -9.38 7.98 19.07
CA HIS A 228 -10.23 7.02 19.75
C HIS A 228 -10.69 5.90 18.81
N ARG A 229 -11.15 6.23 17.60
CA ARG A 229 -11.54 5.20 16.63
C ARG A 229 -10.38 4.32 16.20
N ALA A 230 -9.22 4.91 15.91
CA ALA A 230 -8.04 4.13 15.57
C ALA A 230 -7.62 3.18 16.72
N ASN A 231 -7.68 3.67 17.96
CA ASN A 231 -7.35 2.90 19.17
C ASN A 231 -8.29 1.71 19.37
N ASP A 232 -9.61 1.94 19.33
CA ASP A 232 -10.62 0.88 19.52
C ASP A 232 -10.50 -0.19 18.44
N PHE A 233 -10.33 0.22 17.18
CA PHE A 233 -10.22 -0.70 16.05
C PHE A 233 -8.91 -1.49 16.07
N TRP A 234 -7.79 -0.85 16.45
CA TRP A 234 -6.52 -1.56 16.64
C TRP A 234 -6.62 -2.57 17.79
N ALA A 235 -7.18 -2.15 18.93
CA ALA A 235 -7.37 -3.02 20.10
C ALA A 235 -8.25 -4.23 19.75
N TYR A 236 -9.38 -4.02 19.06
CA TYR A 236 -10.22 -5.11 18.57
C TYR A 236 -9.43 -6.06 17.65
N SER A 237 -8.72 -5.49 16.67
CA SER A 237 -7.98 -6.27 15.68
C SER A 237 -6.94 -7.18 16.31
N THR A 238 -6.25 -6.72 17.36
CA THR A 238 -5.20 -7.52 18.04
C THR A 238 -5.70 -8.87 18.58
N THR A 239 -7.01 -9.03 18.78
CA THR A 239 -7.60 -10.32 19.20
C THR A 239 -7.47 -11.43 18.14
N GLY A 240 -7.21 -11.07 16.88
CA GLY A 240 -6.98 -12.02 15.80
C GLY A 240 -5.56 -12.59 15.76
N TRP A 241 -4.64 -12.06 16.56
CA TRP A 241 -3.29 -12.60 16.70
C TRP A 241 -3.28 -13.80 17.63
N ASP A 242 -2.67 -14.90 17.21
CA ASP A 242 -2.44 -16.06 18.08
C ASP A 242 -1.11 -16.75 17.74
N THR A 243 -0.53 -17.44 18.72
CA THR A 243 0.72 -18.20 18.56
C THR A 243 0.49 -19.71 18.57
N LYS A 244 -0.75 -20.17 18.74
CA LYS A 244 -1.09 -21.59 18.73
C LYS A 244 -0.95 -22.15 17.32
N PHE A 245 -1.46 -21.41 16.34
CA PHE A 245 -1.38 -21.75 14.93
C PHE A 245 -0.31 -20.92 14.25
N CYS A 246 0.48 -21.56 13.40
CA CYS A 246 1.55 -20.95 12.62
C CYS A 246 2.61 -20.21 13.44
N GLN A 247 2.72 -20.50 14.74
CA GLN A 247 3.65 -19.86 15.68
C GLN A 247 3.50 -18.33 15.74
N GLY A 248 2.35 -17.79 15.32
CA GLY A 248 2.10 -16.37 15.19
C GLY A 248 1.15 -16.05 14.04
N GLY A 249 1.03 -14.75 13.77
CA GLY A 249 0.25 -14.22 12.66
C GLY A 249 -1.19 -13.93 13.05
N MET A 250 -1.80 -13.01 12.31
CA MET A 250 -3.21 -12.67 12.35
C MET A 250 -4.02 -13.70 11.56
N ASN A 251 -5.10 -14.20 12.15
CA ASN A 251 -6.17 -14.83 11.38
C ASN A 251 -6.89 -13.78 10.54
N TRP A 252 -7.33 -14.13 9.34
CA TRP A 252 -8.04 -13.21 8.44
C TRP A 252 -9.44 -12.87 8.95
N ASN A 253 -10.29 -13.88 9.12
CA ASN A 253 -11.69 -13.71 9.50
C ASN A 253 -12.05 -14.70 10.61
N PRO A 254 -12.52 -14.23 11.78
CA PRO A 254 -12.83 -15.11 12.91
C PRO A 254 -14.08 -15.98 12.68
N ARG A 255 -14.84 -15.71 11.60
CA ARG A 255 -16.08 -16.42 11.24
C ARG A 255 -15.90 -17.46 10.14
N LEU A 256 -14.71 -17.56 9.55
CA LEU A 256 -14.40 -18.50 8.48
C LEU A 256 -13.36 -19.51 8.94
N GLU A 257 -13.07 -20.48 8.07
CA GLU A 257 -11.96 -21.39 8.32
C GLU A 257 -10.65 -20.62 8.46
N MET A 258 -9.80 -21.10 9.38
CA MET A 258 -8.58 -20.39 9.75
C MET A 258 -7.69 -20.20 8.53
N TYR A 259 -7.37 -18.94 8.27
CA TYR A 259 -6.57 -18.52 7.14
C TYR A 259 -5.66 -17.36 7.56
N LYS A 260 -4.35 -17.60 7.54
CA LYS A 260 -3.33 -16.60 7.85
C LYS A 260 -2.88 -15.97 6.53
N ASN A 261 -3.47 -14.84 6.16
CA ASN A 261 -3.20 -14.19 4.88
C ASN A 261 -2.21 -13.02 5.00
N ALA A 262 -1.62 -12.65 3.87
CA ALA A 262 -0.68 -11.54 3.76
C ALA A 262 -1.34 -10.24 4.19
N ILE A 263 -2.48 -9.88 3.58
CA ILE A 263 -3.08 -8.56 3.78
C ILE A 263 -3.38 -8.23 5.25
N THR A 264 -3.98 -9.16 6.02
CA THR A 264 -4.31 -8.88 7.42
C THR A 264 -3.05 -8.69 8.25
N ASN A 265 -1.99 -9.45 7.97
CA ASN A 265 -0.72 -9.35 8.68
C ASN A 265 0.06 -8.09 8.28
N GLU A 266 0.09 -7.73 7.01
CA GLU A 266 0.70 -6.49 6.53
C GLU A 266 0.01 -5.25 7.11
N LEU A 267 -1.32 -5.26 7.15
CA LEU A 267 -2.12 -4.23 7.79
C LEU A 267 -1.87 -4.15 9.29
N TYR A 268 -1.70 -5.29 9.96
CA TYR A 268 -1.38 -5.32 11.38
C TYR A 268 0.00 -4.69 11.65
N ILE A 269 0.99 -4.97 10.81
CA ILE A 269 2.33 -4.37 10.90
C ILE A 269 2.26 -2.86 10.63
N ALA A 270 1.69 -2.46 9.49
CA ALA A 270 1.60 -1.07 9.07
C ALA A 270 0.76 -0.24 10.05
N GLY A 271 -0.39 -0.77 10.48
CA GLY A 271 -1.27 -0.14 11.47
C GLY A 271 -0.57 0.01 12.82
N SER A 272 0.07 -1.05 13.32
CA SER A 272 0.76 -1.00 14.62
C SER A 272 1.92 -0.01 14.62
N ILE A 273 2.75 0.03 13.58
CA ILE A 273 3.86 0.99 13.53
C ILE A 273 3.36 2.42 13.33
N ALA A 274 2.30 2.62 12.53
CA ALA A 274 1.67 3.92 12.36
C ALA A 274 1.04 4.43 13.67
N MET A 275 0.41 3.54 14.45
CA MET A 275 -0.06 3.85 15.80
C MET A 275 1.12 4.26 16.68
N TYR A 276 2.23 3.52 16.71
CA TYR A 276 3.38 3.90 17.52
C TYR A 276 3.96 5.29 17.17
N GLN A 277 4.07 5.60 15.87
CA GLN A 277 4.67 6.85 15.40
C GLN A 277 3.74 8.06 15.49
N HIS A 278 2.45 7.86 15.18
CA HIS A 278 1.55 8.95 14.87
C HIS A 278 0.32 9.01 15.79
N PHE A 279 0.04 8.01 16.61
CA PHE A 279 -1.07 8.10 17.56
C PHE A 279 -0.78 9.17 18.65
N PRO A 280 -1.65 10.18 18.83
CA PRO A 280 -1.46 11.23 19.85
C PRO A 280 -1.73 10.74 21.29
N GLY A 281 -2.24 9.52 21.46
CA GLY A 281 -2.98 9.12 22.65
C GLY A 281 -4.49 9.26 22.41
N ASP A 282 -5.28 8.53 23.19
CA ASP A 282 -6.74 8.64 23.22
C ASP A 282 -7.13 9.15 24.60
N ARG A 283 -7.39 10.45 24.68
CA ARG A 283 -7.77 11.15 25.90
C ARG A 283 -9.14 10.72 26.42
N LEU A 284 -10.03 10.25 25.54
CA LEU A 284 -11.37 9.79 25.91
C LEU A 284 -11.30 8.49 26.71
N ASN A 285 -10.31 7.63 26.43
CA ASN A 285 -10.04 6.41 27.19
C ASN A 285 -8.80 6.50 28.13
N GLY A 286 -8.15 7.66 28.22
CA GLY A 286 -6.96 7.87 29.06
C GLY A 286 -5.71 7.12 28.60
N THR A 287 -5.61 6.72 27.32
CA THR A 287 -4.41 6.06 26.78
C THR A 287 -3.40 7.08 26.26
N GLY A 288 -2.12 6.87 26.55
CA GLY A 288 -1.04 7.75 26.12
C GLY A 288 -0.55 7.47 24.69
N SER A 289 0.22 8.41 24.13
CA SER A 289 0.96 8.21 22.87
C SER A 289 2.10 7.20 23.04
N ARG A 290 2.60 6.63 21.93
CA ARG A 290 3.79 5.77 21.89
C ARG A 290 3.75 4.55 22.81
N ASP A 291 2.58 3.91 22.94
CA ASP A 291 2.45 2.65 23.67
C ASP A 291 3.44 1.59 23.11
N PRO A 292 4.35 1.04 23.93
CA PRO A 292 5.32 0.04 23.48
C PRO A 292 4.70 -1.20 22.84
N ARG A 293 3.45 -1.54 23.18
CA ARG A 293 2.72 -2.67 22.59
C ARG A 293 2.53 -2.51 21.08
N HIS A 294 2.34 -1.27 20.60
CA HIS A 294 2.24 -0.99 19.16
C HIS A 294 3.55 -1.33 18.43
N LEU A 295 4.70 -0.92 18.97
CA LEU A 295 6.00 -1.24 18.36
C LEU A 295 6.30 -2.73 18.43
N GLN A 296 5.99 -3.38 19.55
CA GLN A 296 6.21 -4.82 19.70
C GLN A 296 5.36 -5.61 18.69
N ALA A 297 4.07 -5.28 18.56
CA ALA A 297 3.17 -5.88 17.57
C ALA A 297 3.69 -5.73 16.13
N ALA A 298 4.19 -4.55 15.76
CA ALA A 298 4.76 -4.33 14.44
C ALA A 298 6.00 -5.20 14.18
N LYS A 299 6.89 -5.31 15.17
CA LYS A 299 8.11 -6.14 15.09
C LYS A 299 7.77 -7.63 15.00
N ASP A 300 6.88 -8.11 15.87
CA ASP A 300 6.46 -9.52 15.91
C ASP A 300 5.74 -9.91 14.63
N GLY A 301 4.83 -9.06 14.15
CA GLY A 301 4.14 -9.25 12.87
C GLY A 301 5.11 -9.32 11.69
N TYR A 302 6.07 -8.39 11.61
CA TYR A 302 7.06 -8.37 10.52
C TYR A 302 7.97 -9.60 10.59
N GLN A 303 8.49 -9.92 11.77
CA GLN A 303 9.33 -11.09 11.95
C GLN A 303 8.58 -12.38 11.56
N TRP A 304 7.30 -12.50 11.93
CA TRP A 304 6.48 -13.64 11.53
C TRP A 304 6.30 -13.70 10.00
N LEU A 305 5.88 -12.58 9.39
CA LEU A 305 5.58 -12.52 7.95
C LEU A 305 6.81 -12.88 7.09
N MET A 306 7.98 -12.38 7.47
CA MET A 306 9.23 -12.66 6.76
C MET A 306 9.71 -14.11 6.96
N ASN A 307 9.35 -14.76 8.07
CA ASN A 307 9.79 -16.12 8.39
C ASN A 307 8.82 -17.22 7.95
N VAL A 308 7.53 -16.92 7.75
CA VAL A 308 6.51 -17.91 7.33
C VAL A 308 6.62 -18.29 5.85
N ASN A 309 7.58 -17.71 5.12
CA ASN A 309 7.87 -17.98 3.71
C ASN A 309 6.68 -17.63 2.79
N MET A 310 6.07 -16.46 2.96
CA MET A 310 4.90 -16.03 2.18
C MET A 310 5.26 -15.32 0.86
N THR A 311 6.45 -15.58 0.31
CA THR A 311 6.86 -15.01 -0.99
C THR A 311 7.09 -16.10 -2.03
N ASN A 312 6.71 -15.85 -3.28
CA ASN A 312 6.95 -16.76 -4.39
C ASN A 312 8.35 -16.56 -5.00
N SER A 313 8.64 -17.31 -6.06
CA SER A 313 9.94 -17.26 -6.76
C SER A 313 10.27 -15.91 -7.43
N GLN A 314 9.27 -15.05 -7.65
CA GLN A 314 9.46 -13.68 -8.14
C GLN A 314 9.71 -12.68 -7.00
N GLY A 315 9.64 -13.11 -5.74
CA GLY A 315 9.73 -12.25 -4.55
C GLY A 315 8.44 -11.48 -4.25
N LEU A 316 7.30 -11.94 -4.78
CA LEU A 316 5.98 -11.37 -4.57
C LEU A 316 5.29 -12.06 -3.39
N PHE A 317 4.58 -11.31 -2.54
CA PHE A 317 3.77 -11.95 -1.51
C PHE A 317 2.59 -12.69 -2.13
N VAL A 318 2.49 -13.97 -1.81
CA VAL A 318 1.30 -14.77 -2.11
C VAL A 318 0.22 -14.51 -1.07
N ASP A 319 -0.98 -15.02 -1.28
CA ASP A 319 -2.12 -14.59 -0.50
C ASP A 319 -2.12 -15.10 0.94
N GLY A 320 -1.70 -16.35 1.19
CA GLY A 320 -1.71 -16.84 2.57
C GLY A 320 -1.54 -18.32 2.75
N PHE A 321 -1.90 -18.78 3.95
CA PHE A 321 -1.89 -20.19 4.34
C PHE A 321 -3.16 -20.59 5.08
N HIS A 322 -3.69 -21.74 4.69
CA HIS A 322 -4.53 -22.58 5.51
C HIS A 322 -3.70 -23.54 6.36
N ILE A 323 -4.37 -24.17 7.32
CA ILE A 323 -3.83 -25.28 8.12
C ILE A 323 -4.45 -26.57 7.59
N ASN A 324 -3.61 -27.51 7.17
CA ASN A 324 -4.06 -28.80 6.68
C ASN A 324 -4.73 -29.60 7.79
N ARG A 325 -6.05 -29.70 7.72
CA ARG A 325 -6.87 -30.43 8.70
C ARG A 325 -6.87 -31.93 8.52
N ASN A 326 -6.33 -32.44 7.41
CA ASN A 326 -6.17 -33.87 7.20
C ASN A 326 -5.05 -34.46 8.08
N ILE A 327 -4.20 -33.60 8.67
CA ILE A 327 -3.17 -33.99 9.62
C ILE A 327 -3.73 -33.79 11.05
N PRO A 328 -3.98 -34.86 11.83
CA PRO A 328 -4.54 -34.73 13.17
C PRO A 328 -3.66 -33.89 14.11
N GLY A 329 -4.25 -32.90 14.77
CA GLY A 329 -3.56 -32.03 15.72
C GLY A 329 -2.59 -31.02 15.07
N ASN A 330 -2.66 -30.86 13.75
CA ASN A 330 -1.79 -29.93 13.04
C ASN A 330 -2.04 -28.47 13.43
N THR A 331 -0.96 -27.72 13.56
CA THR A 331 -0.97 -26.29 13.86
C THR A 331 -0.05 -25.49 12.93
N LYS A 332 0.47 -26.11 11.87
CA LYS A 332 1.41 -25.47 10.94
C LYS A 332 0.65 -24.76 9.81
N CYS A 333 1.25 -23.68 9.30
CA CYS A 333 0.86 -23.08 8.03
C CYS A 333 1.48 -23.91 6.91
N ASP A 334 0.72 -24.81 6.31
CA ASP A 334 1.24 -25.82 5.38
C ASP A 334 0.44 -25.97 4.08
N GLU A 335 -0.71 -25.31 3.97
CA GLU A 335 -1.48 -25.21 2.71
C GLU A 335 -1.47 -23.78 2.20
N ARG A 336 -0.48 -23.47 1.38
CA ARG A 336 -0.26 -22.13 0.80
C ARG A 336 -1.25 -21.86 -0.35
N ASP A 337 -1.78 -20.65 -0.41
CA ASP A 337 -2.46 -20.11 -1.59
C ASP A 337 -1.51 -19.18 -2.35
N GLU A 338 -1.20 -19.53 -3.59
CA GLU A 338 -0.28 -18.89 -4.53
C GLU A 338 -0.93 -17.72 -5.29
N MET A 339 -2.15 -17.33 -4.94
CA MET A 339 -2.77 -16.13 -5.49
C MET A 339 -1.94 -14.89 -5.13
N VAL A 340 -1.82 -13.96 -6.08
CA VAL A 340 -1.08 -12.71 -5.91
C VAL A 340 -2.00 -11.57 -6.29
N TYR A 341 -2.06 -10.57 -5.42
CA TYR A 341 -2.85 -9.36 -5.58
C TYR A 341 -1.96 -8.13 -5.40
N THR A 342 -2.24 -7.07 -6.14
CA THR A 342 -1.39 -5.86 -6.14
C THR A 342 -1.28 -5.20 -4.76
N TYR A 343 -2.35 -5.24 -3.96
CA TYR A 343 -2.38 -4.62 -2.62
C TYR A 343 -1.47 -5.28 -1.56
N ASN A 344 -1.27 -6.61 -1.61
CA ASN A 344 -0.34 -7.35 -0.74
C ASN A 344 1.11 -6.92 -0.99
N GLN A 345 1.37 -6.14 -2.03
CA GLN A 345 2.73 -5.70 -2.37
C GLN A 345 2.98 -4.27 -1.92
N GLY A 346 1.93 -3.58 -1.50
CA GLY A 346 1.96 -2.17 -1.11
C GLY A 346 2.02 -1.99 0.39
N VAL A 347 1.09 -2.59 1.14
CA VAL A 347 0.84 -2.27 2.56
C VAL A 347 2.11 -2.41 3.40
N ILE A 348 2.84 -3.52 3.22
CA ILE A 348 4.09 -3.77 3.94
C ILE A 348 5.16 -2.70 3.71
N LEU A 349 5.15 -1.98 2.59
CA LEU A 349 6.11 -0.90 2.33
C LEU A 349 5.96 0.23 3.37
N THR A 350 4.73 0.55 3.79
CA THR A 350 4.50 1.52 4.86
C THR A 350 4.96 0.96 6.21
N GLY A 351 4.74 -0.33 6.47
CA GLY A 351 5.28 -1.03 7.63
C GLY A 351 6.81 -0.94 7.71
N ASN A 352 7.50 -1.25 6.62
CA ASN A 352 8.95 -1.21 6.50
C ASN A 352 9.52 0.20 6.72
N ARG A 353 8.92 1.23 6.09
CA ARG A 353 9.33 2.62 6.34
C ARG A 353 9.19 2.98 7.82
N GLY A 354 8.05 2.67 8.43
CA GLY A 354 7.79 2.98 9.83
C GLY A 354 8.76 2.27 10.78
N LEU A 355 9.04 0.98 10.52
CA LEU A 355 9.95 0.18 11.33
C LEU A 355 11.38 0.73 11.23
N PHE A 356 11.84 1.10 10.03
CA PHE A 356 13.10 1.82 9.87
C PHE A 356 13.11 3.13 10.66
N SER A 357 12.08 3.98 10.49
CA SER A 357 12.00 5.27 11.17
C SER A 357 12.14 5.16 12.69
N VAL A 358 11.59 4.11 13.29
CA VAL A 358 11.61 3.92 14.76
C VAL A 358 12.85 3.19 15.25
N THR A 359 13.34 2.19 14.50
CA THR A 359 14.42 1.30 14.97
C THR A 359 15.80 1.69 14.44
N GLY A 360 15.84 2.48 13.37
CA GLY A 360 17.04 2.81 12.62
C GLY A 360 17.64 1.65 11.82
N ASP A 361 16.99 0.48 11.74
CA ASP A 361 17.54 -0.70 11.07
C ASP A 361 17.37 -0.62 9.54
N PRO A 362 18.47 -0.50 8.76
CA PRO A 362 18.39 -0.36 7.30
C PRO A 362 17.77 -1.55 6.56
N SER A 363 17.68 -2.74 7.18
CA SER A 363 17.15 -3.95 6.54
C SER A 363 15.69 -3.77 6.07
N TYR A 364 14.85 -3.06 6.84
CA TYR A 364 13.47 -2.79 6.47
C TYR A 364 13.37 -2.02 5.13
N VAL A 365 14.24 -1.02 4.93
CA VAL A 365 14.27 -0.24 3.68
C VAL A 365 14.79 -1.10 2.52
N GLU A 366 15.79 -1.95 2.77
CA GLU A 366 16.29 -2.90 1.77
C GLU A 366 15.21 -3.88 1.29
N ASP A 367 14.47 -4.48 2.21
CA ASP A 367 13.37 -5.38 1.89
C ASP A 367 12.26 -4.66 1.12
N GLY A 368 11.91 -3.42 1.52
CA GLY A 368 10.95 -2.60 0.78
C GLY A 368 11.38 -2.35 -0.67
N HIS A 369 12.64 -1.99 -0.92
CA HIS A 369 13.13 -1.81 -2.29
C HIS A 369 13.22 -3.12 -3.07
N ARG A 370 13.54 -4.24 -2.42
CA ARG A 370 13.52 -5.57 -3.05
C ARG A 370 12.13 -5.88 -3.58
N LEU A 371 11.10 -5.70 -2.75
CA LEU A 371 9.70 -5.91 -3.15
C LEU A 371 9.27 -5.00 -4.30
N VAL A 372 9.56 -3.70 -4.22
CA VAL A 372 9.19 -2.76 -5.30
C VAL A 372 9.81 -3.18 -6.64
N ARG A 373 11.08 -3.62 -6.65
CA ARG A 373 11.74 -4.12 -7.87
C ARG A 373 11.05 -5.39 -8.40
N SER A 374 10.67 -6.31 -7.51
CA SER A 374 9.91 -7.51 -7.87
C SER A 374 8.56 -7.17 -8.51
N VAL A 375 7.81 -6.21 -7.93
CA VAL A 375 6.53 -5.76 -8.51
C VAL A 375 6.73 -5.15 -9.89
N ILE A 376 7.70 -4.25 -10.05
CA ILE A 376 7.96 -3.60 -11.33
C ILE A 376 8.34 -4.64 -12.39
N ALA A 377 9.23 -5.57 -12.06
CA ALA A 377 9.59 -6.69 -12.94
C ALA A 377 8.37 -7.56 -13.29
N ALA A 378 7.49 -7.83 -12.33
CA ALA A 378 6.26 -8.61 -12.50
C ALA A 378 5.17 -7.89 -13.32
N THR A 379 5.38 -6.62 -13.70
CA THR A 379 4.57 -5.95 -14.72
C THR A 379 5.13 -6.11 -16.13
N GLY A 380 6.31 -6.74 -16.29
CA GLY A 380 7.04 -6.79 -17.56
C GLY A 380 7.80 -5.51 -17.87
N TRP A 381 8.31 -4.80 -16.85
CA TRP A 381 9.13 -3.60 -16.99
C TRP A 381 10.58 -3.85 -16.59
N ASP A 382 11.53 -3.40 -17.42
CA ASP A 382 12.94 -3.39 -17.08
C ASP A 382 13.38 -2.01 -16.57
N LEU A 383 13.77 -1.95 -15.31
CA LEU A 383 14.26 -0.74 -14.65
C LEU A 383 15.60 -0.24 -15.21
N GLN A 384 16.38 -1.10 -15.87
CA GLN A 384 17.67 -0.68 -16.44
C GLN A 384 17.49 0.08 -17.76
N SER A 385 16.70 -0.46 -18.68
CA SER A 385 16.37 0.20 -19.95
C SER A 385 15.26 1.25 -19.82
N GLY A 386 14.48 1.20 -18.73
CA GLY A 386 13.34 2.09 -18.51
C GLY A 386 12.22 1.87 -19.51
N LYS A 387 11.99 0.61 -19.90
CA LYS A 387 11.02 0.22 -20.93
C LYS A 387 10.38 -1.14 -20.63
N PRO A 388 9.23 -1.44 -21.26
CA PRO A 388 8.67 -2.79 -21.25
C PRO A 388 9.65 -3.82 -21.87
N VAL A 389 9.66 -5.04 -21.33
CA VAL A 389 10.51 -6.13 -21.84
C VAL A 389 9.95 -6.80 -23.09
N ASP A 390 8.62 -6.74 -23.26
CA ASP A 390 7.92 -7.31 -24.41
C ASP A 390 7.63 -6.26 -25.47
N GLY A 391 7.53 -6.69 -26.72
CA GLY A 391 6.99 -5.88 -27.82
C GLY A 391 5.46 -5.99 -27.92
N LEU A 392 4.82 -4.96 -28.44
CA LEU A 392 3.38 -5.01 -28.76
C LEU A 392 3.14 -5.72 -30.10
N ARG A 393 2.06 -6.50 -30.14
CA ARG A 393 1.51 -7.09 -31.37
C ARG A 393 0.05 -6.71 -31.49
N VAL A 394 -0.36 -6.24 -32.67
CA VAL A 394 -1.73 -5.78 -32.91
C VAL A 394 -2.71 -6.92 -32.64
N GLY A 395 -3.73 -6.64 -31.81
CA GLY A 395 -4.80 -7.59 -31.52
C GLY A 395 -4.42 -8.70 -30.54
N GLN A 396 -3.27 -8.64 -29.87
CA GLN A 396 -2.83 -9.63 -28.90
C GLN A 396 -2.43 -8.97 -27.57
N LEU A 397 -2.76 -9.64 -26.46
CA LEU A 397 -2.22 -9.27 -25.16
C LEU A 397 -0.75 -9.67 -25.07
N PRO A 398 0.13 -8.83 -24.49
CA PRO A 398 1.48 -9.22 -24.14
C PRO A 398 1.50 -10.35 -23.09
N PRO A 399 2.64 -11.05 -22.91
CA PRO A 399 2.79 -12.07 -21.88
C PRO A 399 2.42 -11.56 -20.48
N TRP A 400 1.78 -12.41 -19.69
CA TRP A 400 1.52 -12.17 -18.27
C TRP A 400 2.79 -12.37 -17.44
N HIS A 401 3.15 -11.38 -16.61
CA HIS A 401 4.36 -11.44 -15.77
C HIS A 401 4.09 -11.62 -14.27
N GLY A 402 2.83 -11.85 -13.88
CA GLY A 402 2.43 -12.12 -12.49
C GLY A 402 1.60 -11.01 -11.85
N LEU A 403 1.88 -9.74 -12.18
CA LEU A 403 1.17 -8.54 -11.70
C LEU A 403 0.97 -7.49 -12.81
N GLY A 404 0.96 -7.93 -14.06
CA GLY A 404 0.85 -7.01 -15.17
C GLY A 404 1.43 -7.51 -16.47
N ARG A 405 1.39 -6.61 -17.44
CA ARG A 405 1.86 -6.79 -18.81
C ARG A 405 2.41 -5.47 -19.32
N TYR A 406 3.49 -5.53 -20.10
CA TYR A 406 4.03 -4.36 -20.79
C TYR A 406 4.29 -3.13 -19.89
N GLY A 407 4.65 -3.38 -18.64
CA GLY A 407 4.89 -2.36 -17.62
C GLY A 407 3.65 -1.78 -16.97
N TYR A 408 2.44 -2.22 -17.32
CA TYR A 408 1.20 -1.79 -16.67
C TYR A 408 0.87 -2.73 -15.51
N LEU A 409 0.62 -2.15 -14.34
CA LEU A 409 0.16 -2.88 -13.17
C LEU A 409 -1.29 -3.34 -13.38
N GLU A 410 -1.53 -4.63 -13.18
CA GLU A 410 -2.83 -5.27 -13.35
C GLU A 410 -3.05 -6.29 -12.23
N ASP A 411 -4.29 -6.41 -11.77
CA ASP A 411 -4.75 -7.63 -11.10
C ASP A 411 -5.22 -8.63 -12.16
N GLN A 412 -5.23 -9.94 -11.85
CA GLN A 412 -5.54 -11.00 -12.83
C GLN A 412 -6.93 -10.85 -13.48
N CYS A 413 -7.81 -10.06 -12.87
CA CYS A 413 -9.18 -9.80 -13.30
C CYS A 413 -9.34 -8.61 -14.26
N ASP A 414 -8.28 -7.81 -14.50
CA ASP A 414 -8.37 -6.55 -15.25
C ASP A 414 -8.76 -6.76 -16.71
N ALA A 415 -7.96 -7.55 -17.44
CA ALA A 415 -8.12 -7.72 -18.88
C ALA A 415 -9.45 -8.38 -19.25
N SER A 416 -9.90 -9.33 -18.43
CA SER A 416 -11.18 -10.03 -18.57
C SER A 416 -12.38 -9.24 -18.06
N ALA A 417 -12.15 -8.11 -17.36
CA ALA A 417 -13.16 -7.31 -16.67
C ALA A 417 -13.98 -8.13 -15.64
N THR A 418 -13.33 -9.07 -14.95
CA THR A 418 -13.93 -9.90 -13.90
C THR A 418 -13.53 -9.44 -12.51
N CYS A 419 -13.17 -8.17 -12.33
CA CYS A 419 -12.83 -7.64 -11.01
C CYS A 419 -14.10 -7.41 -10.19
N SER A 420 -14.09 -7.91 -8.96
CA SER A 420 -15.04 -7.51 -7.93
C SER A 420 -14.78 -6.07 -7.50
N GLN A 421 -15.64 -5.56 -6.62
CA GLN A 421 -15.44 -4.28 -5.98
C GLN A 421 -14.12 -4.21 -5.20
N ASP A 422 -13.79 -5.30 -4.51
CA ASP A 422 -12.57 -5.42 -3.74
C ASP A 422 -11.36 -5.18 -4.65
N SER A 423 -11.27 -5.96 -5.73
CA SER A 423 -10.13 -5.91 -6.63
C SER A 423 -10.00 -4.59 -7.39
N GLN A 424 -11.11 -3.89 -7.64
CA GLN A 424 -11.06 -2.54 -8.23
C GLN A 424 -10.31 -1.53 -7.35
N THR A 425 -10.12 -1.82 -6.05
CA THR A 425 -9.41 -0.95 -5.10
C THR A 425 -7.91 -1.24 -5.04
N PHE A 426 -7.46 -2.45 -5.40
CA PHE A 426 -6.14 -2.97 -4.99
C PHE A 426 -4.96 -2.17 -5.54
N LYS A 427 -4.99 -1.78 -6.82
CA LYS A 427 -3.90 -0.97 -7.42
C LYS A 427 -3.75 0.40 -6.75
N GLY A 428 -4.86 1.01 -6.35
CA GLY A 428 -4.84 2.29 -5.63
C GLY A 428 -4.11 2.18 -4.29
N ILE A 429 -4.34 1.09 -3.56
CA ILE A 429 -3.67 0.77 -2.30
C ILE A 429 -2.16 0.64 -2.53
N TYR A 430 -1.74 -0.10 -3.56
CA TYR A 430 -0.33 -0.22 -3.91
C TYR A 430 0.34 1.15 -4.08
N PHE A 431 -0.22 2.03 -4.91
CA PHE A 431 0.37 3.35 -5.15
C PHE A 431 0.30 4.28 -3.94
N HIS A 432 -0.76 4.19 -3.12
CA HIS A 432 -0.82 4.95 -1.86
C HIS A 432 0.36 4.58 -0.94
N HIS A 433 0.64 3.28 -0.76
CA HIS A 433 1.72 2.84 0.11
C HIS A 433 3.12 2.98 -0.51
N LEU A 434 3.26 2.85 -1.83
CA LEU A 434 4.51 3.18 -2.54
C LEU A 434 4.86 4.67 -2.35
N THR A 435 3.86 5.55 -2.44
CA THR A 435 4.03 6.98 -2.17
C THR A 435 4.54 7.20 -0.75
N ALA A 436 3.90 6.58 0.24
CA ALA A 436 4.31 6.69 1.64
C ALA A 436 5.74 6.18 1.85
N PHE A 437 6.10 5.05 1.24
CA PHE A 437 7.45 4.47 1.32
C PHE A 437 8.52 5.38 0.74
N CYS A 438 8.28 5.98 -0.43
CA CYS A 438 9.25 6.82 -1.15
C CYS A 438 9.35 8.27 -0.66
N ARG A 439 8.59 8.67 0.36
CA ARG A 439 8.79 9.97 1.03
C ARG A 439 10.16 10.01 1.69
N PRO A 440 10.79 11.20 1.81
CA PRO A 440 12.04 11.37 2.53
C PRO A 440 12.03 10.62 3.88
N LEU A 441 13.12 9.88 4.14
CA LEU A 441 13.25 9.12 5.37
C LEU A 441 13.49 10.07 6.55
N GLU A 442 12.75 9.83 7.61
CA GLU A 442 12.79 10.56 8.87
C GLU A 442 12.88 9.56 10.03
N LEU A 443 13.56 9.94 11.11
CA LEU A 443 13.71 9.11 12.30
C LEU A 443 12.77 9.57 13.41
N THR A 444 12.23 8.61 14.16
CA THR A 444 11.38 8.82 15.33
C THR A 444 12.18 8.43 16.59
N HIS A 445 13.27 9.14 16.87
CA HIS A 445 14.34 8.68 17.77
C HIS A 445 14.29 9.26 19.20
N GLY A 446 13.45 10.26 19.47
CA GLY A 446 13.42 10.93 20.78
C GLY A 446 14.78 11.54 21.11
N ASN A 447 15.38 11.12 22.23
CA ASN A 447 16.72 11.56 22.66
C ASN A 447 17.85 10.61 22.25
N THR A 448 17.56 9.57 21.46
CA THR A 448 18.57 8.59 21.01
C THR A 448 19.53 9.27 20.02
N GLU A 449 20.83 9.04 20.19
CA GLU A 449 21.87 9.55 19.29
C GLU A 449 21.78 8.86 17.92
N VAL A 450 22.11 9.63 16.86
CA VAL A 450 22.00 9.19 15.47
C VAL A 450 23.39 9.14 14.87
N ASN A 451 23.73 8.01 14.26
CA ASN A 451 24.88 7.93 13.38
C ASN A 451 24.53 8.65 12.06
N GLU A 452 24.81 9.95 12.03
CA GLU A 452 24.43 10.84 10.92
C GLU A 452 25.00 10.38 9.57
N GLN A 453 26.23 9.86 9.55
CA GLN A 453 26.85 9.37 8.32
C GLN A 453 26.09 8.18 7.75
N ALA A 454 25.78 7.19 8.59
CA ALA A 454 25.01 6.02 8.21
C ALA A 454 23.59 6.39 7.79
N PHE A 455 22.93 7.29 8.52
CA PHE A 455 21.58 7.75 8.20
C PHE A 455 21.53 8.49 6.85
N VAL A 456 22.47 9.41 6.60
CA VAL A 456 22.58 10.12 5.31
C VAL A 456 22.79 9.13 4.17
N GLN A 457 23.64 8.11 4.35
CA GLN A 457 23.87 7.07 3.35
C GLN A 457 22.58 6.31 3.02
N VAL A 458 21.82 5.85 4.02
CA VAL A 458 20.53 5.16 3.82
C VAL A 458 19.53 6.07 3.12
N ARG A 459 19.41 7.32 3.57
CA ARG A 459 18.48 8.31 2.99
C ARG A 459 18.79 8.59 1.52
N GLN A 460 20.06 8.77 1.17
CA GLN A 460 20.49 8.99 -0.22
C GLN A 460 20.25 7.76 -1.10
N ALA A 461 20.57 6.56 -0.61
CA ALA A 461 20.36 5.31 -1.34
C ALA A 461 18.86 5.02 -1.57
N HIS A 462 18.03 5.32 -0.56
CA HIS A 462 16.58 5.22 -0.64
C HIS A 462 16.01 6.17 -1.70
N ALA A 463 16.33 7.47 -1.59
CA ALA A 463 15.89 8.47 -2.55
C ALA A 463 16.33 8.13 -3.98
N ALA A 464 17.61 7.75 -4.18
CA ALA A 464 18.14 7.31 -5.46
C ALA A 464 17.37 6.10 -6.04
N SER A 465 17.00 5.13 -5.20
CA SER A 465 16.20 3.98 -5.64
C SER A 465 14.78 4.37 -6.02
N CYS A 466 14.12 5.25 -5.26
CA CYS A 466 12.78 5.73 -5.57
C CYS A 466 12.71 6.49 -6.90
N ARG A 467 13.70 7.33 -7.24
CA ARG A 467 13.69 8.03 -8.55
C ARG A 467 13.77 7.06 -9.73
N ARG A 468 14.45 5.92 -9.56
CA ARG A 468 14.54 4.91 -10.63
C ARG A 468 13.18 4.34 -11.01
N TYR A 469 12.19 4.43 -10.12
CA TYR A 469 10.83 3.94 -10.36
C TYR A 469 9.97 4.95 -11.13
N ILE A 470 10.36 6.23 -11.21
CA ILE A 470 9.54 7.32 -11.78
C ILE A 470 9.09 7.01 -13.22
N ASN A 471 9.97 6.47 -14.07
CA ASN A 471 9.59 6.17 -15.46
C ASN A 471 8.48 5.10 -15.54
N TRP A 472 8.51 4.10 -14.66
CA TRP A 472 7.46 3.08 -14.57
C TRP A 472 6.16 3.64 -13.99
N ILE A 473 6.26 4.48 -12.95
CA ILE A 473 5.10 5.18 -12.36
C ILE A 473 4.44 6.08 -13.41
N LYS A 474 5.23 6.88 -14.13
CA LYS A 474 4.77 7.74 -15.22
C LYS A 474 4.09 6.93 -16.32
N HIS A 475 4.69 5.81 -16.73
CA HIS A 475 4.13 4.93 -17.76
C HIS A 475 2.71 4.46 -17.37
N ASN A 476 2.52 4.06 -16.11
CA ASN A 476 1.20 3.73 -15.57
C ASN A 476 0.26 4.94 -15.52
N ALA A 477 0.73 6.09 -15.04
CA ALA A 477 -0.06 7.32 -14.94
C ALA A 477 -0.57 7.79 -16.31
N ASP A 478 0.30 7.83 -17.33
CA ASP A 478 -0.04 8.19 -18.70
C ASP A 478 -1.09 7.24 -19.30
N ALA A 479 -1.05 5.96 -18.95
CA ALA A 479 -2.01 4.96 -19.42
C ALA A 479 -3.36 5.07 -18.69
N ALA A 480 -3.34 5.23 -17.36
CA ALA A 480 -4.54 5.44 -16.55
C ALA A 480 -5.30 6.71 -16.96
N LEU A 481 -4.59 7.82 -17.25
CA LEU A 481 -5.23 9.05 -17.74
C LEU A 481 -6.02 8.85 -19.05
N LYS A 482 -5.61 7.87 -19.88
CA LYS A 482 -6.30 7.52 -21.13
C LYS A 482 -7.51 6.63 -20.90
N THR A 483 -7.66 6.00 -19.74
CA THR A 483 -8.87 5.23 -19.41
C THR A 483 -10.01 6.09 -18.91
N ARG A 484 -9.88 7.42 -18.91
CA ARG A 484 -10.97 8.30 -18.52
C ARG A 484 -12.10 8.30 -19.55
N ASP A 485 -13.34 8.27 -19.08
CA ASP A 485 -14.50 8.53 -19.95
C ASP A 485 -14.71 10.03 -20.18
N SER A 486 -15.83 10.40 -20.82
CA SER A 486 -16.19 11.80 -21.07
C SER A 486 -16.44 12.63 -19.81
N ASN A 487 -16.71 11.98 -18.67
CA ASN A 487 -16.90 12.65 -17.37
C ASN A 487 -15.57 12.78 -16.61
N GLY A 488 -14.53 12.06 -17.03
CA GLY A 488 -13.23 12.03 -16.37
C GLY A 488 -13.02 10.83 -15.44
N HIS A 489 -13.95 9.87 -15.43
CA HIS A 489 -13.89 8.72 -14.51
C HIS A 489 -12.84 7.70 -14.96
N PHE A 490 -11.96 7.29 -14.06
CA PHE A 490 -10.90 6.32 -14.38
C PHE A 490 -11.45 4.91 -14.59
N GLY A 491 -10.90 4.20 -15.58
CA GLY A 491 -11.14 2.77 -15.79
C GLY A 491 -10.16 1.88 -15.03
N MET A 492 -10.61 0.66 -14.68
CA MET A 492 -9.80 -0.34 -13.99
C MET A 492 -8.56 -0.78 -14.80
N TRP A 493 -8.74 -1.12 -16.08
CA TRP A 493 -7.69 -1.71 -16.90
C TRP A 493 -6.89 -0.63 -17.66
N TRP A 494 -5.78 -0.19 -17.06
CA TRP A 494 -4.96 0.92 -17.56
C TRP A 494 -4.32 0.64 -18.93
N GLY A 495 -3.92 -0.61 -19.20
CA GLY A 495 -3.35 -1.02 -20.48
C GLY A 495 -4.35 -1.11 -21.64
N ALA A 496 -5.66 -1.05 -21.38
CA ALA A 496 -6.73 -1.29 -22.35
C ALA A 496 -6.56 -0.51 -23.67
N ASN A 497 -6.31 0.80 -23.59
CA ASN A 497 -6.17 1.68 -24.75
C ASN A 497 -4.91 1.41 -25.57
N VAL A 498 -3.89 0.79 -24.96
CA VAL A 498 -2.61 0.48 -25.60
C VAL A 498 -2.70 -0.85 -26.33
N PHE A 499 -3.34 -1.84 -25.71
CA PHE A 499 -3.49 -3.16 -26.30
C PHE A 499 -4.58 -3.18 -27.37
N ASN A 500 -5.66 -2.39 -27.20
CA ASN A 500 -6.80 -2.36 -28.10
C ASN A 500 -7.38 -3.78 -28.35
N VAL A 501 -7.47 -4.57 -27.27
CA VAL A 501 -7.99 -5.94 -27.26
C VAL A 501 -9.15 -6.04 -26.28
N ASN A 502 -10.18 -6.80 -26.65
CA ASN A 502 -11.22 -7.24 -25.75
C ASN A 502 -11.02 -8.73 -25.46
N ALA A 503 -10.36 -9.05 -24.35
CA ALA A 503 -10.09 -10.42 -23.94
C ALA A 503 -11.21 -10.94 -23.02
N ALA A 504 -11.75 -12.11 -23.34
CA ALA A 504 -12.51 -12.88 -22.37
C ALA A 504 -11.53 -13.58 -21.42
N ARG A 505 -12.01 -14.00 -20.24
CA ARG A 505 -11.18 -14.70 -19.24
C ARG A 505 -10.47 -15.95 -19.79
N SER A 506 -11.09 -16.69 -20.70
CA SER A 506 -10.46 -17.86 -21.33
C SER A 506 -9.33 -17.52 -22.32
N ALA A 507 -9.16 -16.23 -22.65
CA ALA A 507 -8.21 -15.74 -23.67
C ALA A 507 -7.34 -14.59 -23.14
N ASP A 508 -7.31 -14.33 -21.83
CA ASP A 508 -6.48 -13.28 -21.23
C ASP A 508 -5.01 -13.70 -21.02
N GLY A 509 -4.70 -14.98 -21.26
CA GLY A 509 -3.34 -15.52 -21.14
C GLY A 509 -2.91 -15.81 -19.70
N ILE A 510 -3.86 -15.97 -18.76
CA ILE A 510 -3.61 -16.37 -17.37
C ILE A 510 -4.15 -17.80 -17.16
N ASP A 511 -3.35 -18.63 -16.48
CA ASP A 511 -3.85 -19.90 -15.94
C ASP A 511 -4.63 -19.65 -14.65
N HIS A 512 -5.94 -19.44 -14.80
CA HIS A 512 -6.89 -19.23 -13.70
C HIS A 512 -7.16 -20.50 -12.87
N PHE A 513 -6.68 -21.67 -13.32
CA PHE A 513 -6.85 -22.95 -12.64
C PHE A 513 -5.52 -23.54 -12.16
N ALA A 514 -4.48 -22.70 -12.06
CA ALA A 514 -3.20 -23.08 -11.52
C ALA A 514 -3.37 -23.71 -10.13
N ALA A 515 -2.58 -24.74 -9.84
CA ALA A 515 -2.65 -25.43 -8.56
C ALA A 515 -2.41 -24.47 -7.39
N ASN A 516 -3.18 -24.66 -6.30
CA ASN A 516 -3.11 -23.87 -5.08
C ASN A 516 -3.32 -22.37 -5.28
N LYS A 517 -4.11 -21.95 -6.27
CA LYS A 517 -4.46 -20.54 -6.47
C LYS A 517 -5.97 -20.36 -6.37
N THR A 518 -6.43 -19.61 -5.37
CA THR A 518 -7.86 -19.27 -5.20
C THR A 518 -8.08 -17.77 -5.32
N ASP A 519 -8.74 -17.33 -6.39
CA ASP A 519 -9.16 -15.93 -6.54
C ASP A 519 -10.45 -15.62 -5.77
N TYR A 520 -10.43 -15.85 -4.45
CA TYR A 520 -11.61 -15.67 -3.61
C TYR A 520 -12.03 -14.19 -3.51
N ARG A 521 -11.12 -13.24 -3.78
CA ARG A 521 -11.42 -11.80 -3.82
C ARG A 521 -12.27 -11.43 -5.02
N ASN A 522 -12.28 -12.21 -6.10
CA ASN A 522 -13.18 -12.01 -7.24
C ASN A 522 -14.34 -13.01 -7.29
N GLU A 523 -14.13 -14.23 -6.80
CA GLU A 523 -15.10 -15.34 -6.95
C GLU A 523 -15.84 -15.72 -5.67
N GLY A 524 -15.37 -15.27 -4.51
CA GLY A 524 -15.81 -15.77 -3.21
C GLY A 524 -15.10 -17.06 -2.81
N THR A 525 -15.25 -17.45 -1.55
CA THR A 525 -14.58 -18.65 -1.03
C THR A 525 -15.33 -19.91 -1.48
N PRO A 526 -14.62 -20.92 -2.03
CA PRO A 526 -15.22 -22.21 -2.38
C PRO A 526 -15.89 -22.90 -1.20
N ARG A 527 -16.94 -23.69 -1.45
CA ARG A 527 -17.55 -24.58 -0.45
C ARG A 527 -16.85 -25.93 -0.44
N ASN A 528 -15.71 -26.04 0.25
CA ASN A 528 -14.93 -27.27 0.33
C ASN A 528 -14.26 -27.43 1.70
N GLN A 529 -13.49 -28.50 1.89
CA GLN A 529 -12.83 -28.77 3.18
C GLN A 529 -11.76 -27.75 3.57
N LEU A 530 -11.17 -27.06 2.58
CA LEU A 530 -10.11 -26.06 2.77
C LEU A 530 -10.68 -24.74 3.29
N TRP A 531 -11.72 -24.24 2.61
CA TRP A 531 -12.33 -22.93 2.86
C TRP A 531 -13.58 -22.98 3.77
N GLY A 532 -14.09 -24.18 4.04
CA GLY A 532 -15.31 -24.40 4.82
C GLY A 532 -16.50 -24.74 3.93
N VAL A 533 -17.46 -25.49 4.49
CA VAL A 533 -18.66 -25.95 3.74
C VAL A 533 -19.94 -25.17 4.10
N HIS A 534 -19.95 -24.48 5.24
CA HIS A 534 -21.12 -23.79 5.78
C HIS A 534 -21.09 -22.30 5.45
N ASP A 535 -20.06 -21.62 5.94
CA ASP A 535 -19.87 -20.19 5.78
C ASP A 535 -19.02 -19.89 4.54
N VAL A 536 -19.36 -18.81 3.85
CA VAL A 536 -18.65 -18.35 2.65
C VAL A 536 -18.45 -16.84 2.70
N PHE A 537 -17.28 -16.39 2.27
CA PHE A 537 -17.05 -15.00 1.93
C PHE A 537 -17.58 -14.72 0.52
N VAL A 538 -18.24 -13.57 0.38
CA VAL A 538 -18.71 -13.04 -0.90
C VAL A 538 -18.03 -11.69 -1.10
N PRO A 539 -17.29 -11.50 -2.21
CA PRO A 539 -16.62 -10.24 -2.47
C PRO A 539 -17.63 -9.13 -2.79
N GLY A 540 -17.21 -7.87 -2.66
CA GLY A 540 -18.07 -6.74 -2.99
C GLY A 540 -18.54 -6.79 -4.44
N GLY A 541 -19.84 -6.56 -4.66
CA GLY A 541 -20.48 -6.76 -5.97
C GLY A 541 -20.85 -8.20 -6.33
N GLY A 542 -20.63 -9.17 -5.44
CA GLY A 542 -20.90 -10.58 -5.67
C GLY A 542 -19.83 -11.28 -6.52
N ASN A 543 -20.08 -12.54 -6.88
CA ASN A 543 -19.14 -13.33 -7.67
C ASN A 543 -19.00 -12.75 -9.09
N ALA A 544 -17.82 -12.23 -9.40
CA ALA A 544 -17.57 -11.50 -10.63
C ALA A 544 -17.76 -12.36 -11.90
N THR A 545 -17.54 -13.66 -11.81
CA THR A 545 -17.70 -14.60 -12.94
C THR A 545 -19.15 -14.99 -13.19
N THR A 546 -19.99 -15.01 -12.14
CA THR A 546 -21.43 -15.27 -12.28
C THR A 546 -22.19 -14.10 -12.93
N ASN A 547 -21.66 -12.88 -12.78
CA ASN A 547 -22.23 -11.66 -13.34
C ASN A 547 -21.82 -11.40 -14.81
N VAL A 548 -21.00 -12.27 -15.43
CA VAL A 548 -20.57 -12.17 -16.85
C VAL A 548 -21.71 -12.50 -17.84
N GLY A 549 -22.90 -12.86 -17.34
CA GLY A 549 -24.08 -13.20 -18.14
C GLY A 549 -24.65 -12.07 -19.01
N THR A 550 -24.28 -10.80 -18.77
CA THR A 550 -24.51 -9.73 -19.73
C THR A 550 -23.37 -9.74 -20.76
N GLN A 551 -23.59 -10.49 -21.85
CA GLN A 551 -22.76 -10.41 -23.06
C GLN A 551 -22.68 -8.95 -23.52
N PHE A 552 -21.63 -8.23 -23.13
CA PHE A 552 -21.20 -7.06 -23.89
C PHE A 552 -20.68 -7.60 -25.22
N SER A 553 -21.38 -7.24 -26.30
CA SER A 553 -21.04 -7.63 -27.66
C SER A 553 -19.56 -7.39 -27.92
N ALA A 554 -18.84 -8.47 -28.24
CA ALA A 554 -17.47 -8.38 -28.72
C ALA A 554 -17.45 -7.56 -30.01
N GLY A 555 -16.92 -6.33 -29.94
CA GLY A 555 -16.70 -5.44 -31.09
C GLY A 555 -17.22 -4.03 -30.84
N SER A 556 -16.30 -3.07 -30.79
CA SER A 556 -16.49 -1.59 -30.80
C SER A 556 -16.90 -0.84 -29.52
N GLY A 557 -16.65 -1.37 -28.32
CA GLY A 557 -16.86 -0.65 -27.05
C GLY A 557 -15.57 -0.45 -26.25
N ASP A 558 -15.52 0.63 -25.45
CA ASP A 558 -14.47 0.91 -24.47
C ASP A 558 -14.32 -0.27 -23.47
N PRO A 559 -13.13 -0.91 -23.38
CA PRO A 559 -12.92 -2.06 -22.50
C PRO A 559 -13.21 -1.77 -21.02
N ASN A 560 -13.05 -0.52 -20.58
CA ASN A 560 -13.29 -0.10 -19.20
C ASN A 560 -14.77 0.13 -18.87
N SER A 561 -15.68 -0.04 -19.84
CA SER A 561 -17.13 -0.09 -19.61
C SER A 561 -17.65 -1.50 -19.29
N ARG A 562 -16.80 -2.54 -19.38
CA ARG A 562 -17.18 -3.93 -19.05
C ARG A 562 -17.24 -4.17 -17.55
N GLY A 563 -17.91 -5.26 -17.17
CA GLY A 563 -17.99 -5.70 -15.77
C GLY A 563 -18.65 -4.64 -14.90
N ARG A 564 -18.02 -4.26 -13.79
CA ARG A 564 -18.46 -3.16 -12.93
C ARG A 564 -18.21 -1.77 -13.54
N GLY A 565 -17.46 -1.67 -14.63
CA GLY A 565 -17.13 -0.43 -15.28
C GLY A 565 -16.26 0.49 -14.42
N ARG A 566 -16.51 1.79 -14.50
CA ARG A 566 -15.83 2.84 -13.74
C ARG A 566 -16.57 3.09 -12.43
N THR A 567 -15.91 2.82 -11.33
CA THR A 567 -16.45 2.91 -9.98
C THR A 567 -15.65 3.87 -9.12
N VAL A 568 -16.16 4.14 -7.91
CA VAL A 568 -15.45 4.96 -6.92
C VAL A 568 -14.07 4.39 -6.58
N GLU A 569 -13.91 3.07 -6.56
CA GLU A 569 -12.64 2.39 -6.32
C GLU A 569 -11.63 2.66 -7.44
N THR A 570 -12.07 2.56 -8.70
CA THR A 570 -11.20 2.86 -9.85
C THR A 570 -10.82 4.33 -9.92
N GLN A 571 -11.73 5.24 -9.53
CA GLN A 571 -11.47 6.67 -9.42
C GLN A 571 -10.42 6.97 -8.33
N ALA A 572 -10.56 6.36 -7.16
CA ALA A 572 -9.59 6.46 -6.08
C ALA A 572 -8.23 5.86 -6.47
N GLY A 573 -8.22 4.78 -7.26
CA GLY A 573 -7.01 4.17 -7.81
C GLY A 573 -6.26 5.12 -8.76
N GLY A 574 -6.98 5.78 -9.67
CA GLY A 574 -6.42 6.82 -10.53
C GLY A 574 -5.83 7.98 -9.72
N LEU A 575 -6.58 8.48 -8.73
CA LEU A 575 -6.11 9.53 -7.82
C LEU A 575 -4.82 9.14 -7.08
N ALA A 576 -4.77 7.93 -6.50
CA ALA A 576 -3.60 7.46 -5.77
C ALA A 576 -2.36 7.33 -6.66
N LEU A 577 -2.51 6.88 -7.92
CA LEU A 577 -1.43 6.80 -8.89
C LEU A 577 -0.91 8.18 -9.31
N LEU A 578 -1.79 9.14 -9.60
CA LEU A 578 -1.37 10.49 -9.97
C LEU A 578 -0.67 11.20 -8.81
N ARG A 579 -1.19 11.03 -7.57
CA ARG A 579 -0.52 11.49 -6.35
C ARG A 579 0.86 10.88 -6.19
N ALA A 580 1.01 9.57 -6.44
CA ALA A 580 2.30 8.89 -6.39
C ALA A 580 3.28 9.48 -7.40
N TYR A 581 2.83 9.70 -8.64
CA TYR A 581 3.68 10.29 -9.67
C TYR A 581 4.12 11.71 -9.31
N TRP A 582 3.21 12.55 -8.82
CA TRP A 582 3.54 13.89 -8.32
C TRP A 582 4.53 13.81 -7.16
N GLU A 583 4.18 13.20 -6.03
CA GLU A 583 5.02 13.24 -4.82
C GLU A 583 6.40 12.63 -5.06
N ILE A 584 6.49 11.48 -5.73
CA ILE A 584 7.78 10.80 -5.94
C ILE A 584 8.65 11.58 -6.94
N SER A 585 8.06 12.24 -7.95
CA SER A 585 8.82 13.09 -8.87
C SER A 585 9.37 14.36 -8.21
N GLN A 586 8.69 14.90 -7.19
CA GLN A 586 9.15 16.09 -6.46
C GLN A 586 10.17 15.75 -5.35
N SER A 587 10.11 14.54 -4.79
CA SER A 587 10.96 14.09 -3.68
C SER A 587 12.36 13.62 -4.12
N SER A 588 12.61 13.58 -5.42
CA SER A 588 13.70 12.83 -6.08
C SER A 588 14.84 13.71 -6.58
#